data_AF-A0A812WN80-F1
#
_entry.id   AF-A0A812WN80-F1
#
_cell.length_a   1.000
_cell.length_b   1.000
_cell.length_c   1.000
_cell.angle_alpha   90.00
_cell.angle_beta   90.00
_cell.angle_gamma   90.00
#
_symmetry.space_group_name_H-M   'P 1'
#
loop_
_entity.id
_entity.type
_entity.pdbx_description
1 polymer ?
#
loop_
_entity_poly.entity_id
_entity_poly.type
_entity_poly.pdbx_seq_one_letter_code
_entity_poly.pdbx_strand_id
1 'polypeptide(L)'
;VTNADKGVIDVESMHRRIEKAVQRGNQVLASGAMLFQQKAEMFPGSSFVVGFDTYRRILDAKYYAPAGCLDGSSPVQQREWTLNALRQLHSCRVQFVVAGRMDSGDFKTIVTHPIMDLPQDLAGMFRELPDFRNDISSTALRQKSLDTVPVL
;
A
#
# COMPACT_ATOMS: atom_id res chain seq x y z
N VAL A 1 0.97 -6.92 16.33
CA VAL A 1 1.65 -5.98 15.40
C VAL A 1 0.70 -4.83 15.08
N THR A 2 1.16 -3.58 15.20
CA THR A 2 0.34 -2.39 14.93
C THR A 2 0.28 -2.09 13.43
N ASN A 3 -0.94 -2.01 12.88
CA ASN A 3 -1.17 -1.50 11.53
C ASN A 3 -1.67 -0.06 11.63
N ALA A 4 -1.16 0.84 10.78
CA ALA A 4 -1.46 2.27 10.83
C ALA A 4 -2.97 2.57 10.81
N ASP A 5 -3.78 1.74 10.14
CA ASP A 5 -5.22 1.98 9.98
C ASP A 5 -6.13 0.83 10.47
N LYS A 6 -5.58 -0.29 10.95
CA LYS A 6 -6.38 -1.53 11.20
C LYS A 6 -6.25 -2.11 12.61
N GLY A 7 -5.67 -1.38 13.55
CA GLY A 7 -5.49 -1.85 14.93
C GLY A 7 -4.43 -2.95 15.06
N VAL A 8 -4.48 -3.70 16.16
CA VAL A 8 -3.54 -4.79 16.45
C VAL A 8 -3.98 -6.06 15.73
N ILE A 9 -3.13 -6.58 14.85
CA ILE A 9 -3.28 -7.95 14.35
C ILE A 9 -2.80 -8.88 15.47
N ASP A 10 -3.67 -9.79 15.91
CA ASP A 10 -3.33 -10.81 16.90
C ASP A 10 -2.24 -11.74 16.35
N VAL A 11 -1.37 -12.21 17.25
CA VAL A 11 -0.18 -12.99 16.87
C VAL A 11 -0.55 -14.31 16.20
N GLU A 12 -1.65 -14.93 16.63
CA GLU A 12 -2.10 -16.23 16.13
C GLU A 12 -2.60 -16.13 14.68
N SER A 13 -3.38 -15.09 14.35
CA SER A 13 -3.84 -14.78 13.00
C SER A 13 -2.69 -14.42 12.07
N MET A 14 -1.66 -13.74 12.59
CA MET A 14 -0.43 -13.49 11.82
C MET A 14 0.30 -14.81 11.51
N HIS A 15 0.54 -15.65 12.53
CA HIS A 15 1.19 -16.96 12.35
C HIS A 15 0.44 -17.82 11.33
N ARG A 16 -0.88 -17.95 11.48
CA ARG A 16 -1.74 -18.73 10.56
C ARG A 16 -1.63 -18.28 9.11
N ARG A 17 -1.48 -16.97 8.87
CA ARG A 17 -1.30 -16.41 7.51
C ARG A 17 0.08 -16.71 6.95
N ILE A 18 1.11 -16.59 7.79
CA ILE A 18 2.49 -16.91 7.41
C ILE A 18 2.58 -18.39 7.06
N GLU A 19 2.07 -19.28 7.92
CA GLU A 19 2.05 -20.73 7.67
C GLU A 19 1.36 -21.08 6.36
N LYS A 20 0.16 -20.54 6.10
CA LYS A 20 -0.54 -20.76 4.82
C LYS A 20 0.27 -20.32 3.61
N ALA A 21 1.01 -19.22 3.72
CA ALA A 21 1.86 -18.74 2.62
C ALA A 21 3.09 -19.66 2.42
N VAL A 22 3.73 -20.09 3.51
CA VAL A 22 4.88 -21.01 3.50
C VAL A 22 4.48 -22.39 2.96
N GLN A 23 3.33 -22.94 3.36
CA GLN A 23 2.79 -24.20 2.85
C GLN A 23 2.51 -24.16 1.33
N ARG A 24 2.28 -22.97 0.78
CA ARG A 24 2.14 -22.74 -0.66
C ARG A 24 3.48 -22.53 -1.38
N GLY A 25 4.61 -22.75 -0.69
CA GLY A 25 5.95 -22.60 -1.23
C GLY A 25 6.49 -21.17 -1.26
N ASN A 26 5.82 -20.20 -0.63
CA ASN A 26 6.28 -18.81 -0.61
C ASN A 26 7.24 -18.57 0.54
N GLN A 27 8.29 -17.78 0.30
CA GLN A 27 9.10 -17.20 1.36
C GLN A 27 8.39 -15.98 1.94
N VAL A 28 8.36 -15.87 3.26
CA VAL A 28 7.62 -14.80 3.96
C VAL A 28 8.56 -14.06 4.88
N LEU A 29 8.56 -12.73 4.76
CA LEU A 29 9.19 -11.83 5.70
C LEU A 29 8.13 -10.93 6.33
N ALA A 30 8.11 -10.88 7.66
CA ALA A 30 7.24 -10.00 8.42
C ALA A 30 8.08 -8.89 9.05
N SER A 31 7.69 -7.63 8.86
CA SER A 31 8.33 -6.49 9.50
C SER A 31 7.30 -5.53 10.12
N GLY A 32 7.70 -4.85 11.18
CA GLY A 32 6.93 -3.77 11.80
C GLY A 32 7.07 -2.42 11.09
N ALA A 33 7.82 -2.34 9.99
CA ALA A 33 7.98 -1.11 9.23
C ALA A 33 6.64 -0.65 8.65
N MET A 34 6.18 0.52 9.07
CA MET A 34 4.86 1.05 8.71
C MET A 34 4.91 1.83 7.40
N LEU A 35 6.02 2.51 7.13
CA LEU A 35 6.20 3.34 5.94
C LEU A 35 6.91 2.59 4.82
N PHE A 36 6.60 2.95 3.57
CA PHE A 36 7.28 2.36 2.42
C PHE A 36 8.76 2.71 2.38
N GLN A 37 9.18 3.89 2.85
CA GLN A 37 10.61 4.25 2.91
C GLN A 37 11.40 3.26 3.78
N GLN A 38 10.87 2.94 4.97
CA GLN A 38 11.48 1.95 5.86
C GLN A 38 11.58 0.57 5.20
N LYS A 39 10.55 0.17 4.44
CA LYS A 39 10.57 -1.09 3.68
C LYS A 39 11.59 -1.05 2.54
N ALA A 40 11.71 0.08 1.85
CA ALA A 40 12.63 0.28 0.74
C ALA A 40 14.10 0.24 1.19
N GLU A 41 14.41 0.78 2.36
CA GLU A 41 15.73 0.70 2.98
C GLU A 41 16.10 -0.74 3.34
N MET A 42 15.16 -1.52 3.85
CA MET A 42 15.39 -2.95 4.15
C MET A 42 15.46 -3.82 2.89
N PHE A 43 14.72 -3.46 1.83
CA PHE A 43 14.60 -4.24 0.60
C PHE A 43 14.75 -3.36 -0.65
N PRO A 44 15.96 -2.87 -0.95
CA PRO A 44 16.19 -2.05 -2.13
C PRO A 44 15.94 -2.86 -3.41
N GLY A 45 15.39 -2.20 -4.44
CA GLY A 45 15.02 -2.84 -5.70
C GLY A 45 13.72 -3.66 -5.66
N SER A 46 12.97 -3.60 -4.56
CA SER A 46 11.70 -4.31 -4.43
C SER A 46 10.57 -3.65 -5.24
N SER A 47 9.62 -4.48 -5.69
CA SER A 47 8.36 -4.03 -6.26
C SER A 47 7.22 -4.30 -5.28
N PHE A 48 6.41 -3.27 -4.99
CA PHE A 48 5.24 -3.40 -4.12
C PHE A 48 3.97 -3.47 -4.95
N VAL A 49 3.20 -4.56 -4.79
CA VAL A 49 1.84 -4.66 -5.33
C VAL A 49 0.89 -4.04 -4.32
N VAL A 50 0.15 -3.01 -4.73
CA VAL A 50 -0.74 -2.22 -3.85
C VAL A 50 -2.09 -1.99 -4.51
N GLY A 51 -3.13 -1.80 -3.71
CA GLY A 51 -4.43 -1.35 -4.22
C GLY A 51 -4.50 0.16 -4.41
N PHE A 52 -5.49 0.62 -5.17
CA PHE A 52 -5.71 2.04 -5.47
C PHE A 52 -5.77 2.94 -4.22
N ASP A 53 -6.39 2.48 -3.13
CA ASP A 53 -6.44 3.27 -1.88
C ASP A 53 -5.06 3.46 -1.23
N THR A 54 -4.20 2.46 -1.31
CA THR A 54 -2.82 2.56 -0.83
C THR A 54 -2.00 3.48 -1.74
N TYR A 55 -2.23 3.42 -3.06
CA TYR A 55 -1.64 4.38 -4.01
C TYR A 55 -2.02 5.82 -3.66
N ARG A 56 -3.30 6.09 -3.33
CA ARG A 56 -3.72 7.41 -2.83
C ARG A 56 -2.93 7.87 -1.61
N ARG A 57 -2.67 6.96 -0.67
CA ARG A 57 -1.92 7.25 0.55
C ARG A 57 -0.45 7.51 0.29
N ILE A 58 0.17 6.79 -0.66
CA ILE A 58 1.55 7.03 -1.09
C ILE A 58 1.71 8.44 -1.68
N LEU A 59 0.65 9.04 -2.22
CA LEU A 59 0.67 10.40 -2.78
C LEU A 59 0.09 11.47 -1.83
N ASP A 60 -0.26 11.10 -0.60
CA ASP A 60 -0.89 11.98 0.37
C ASP A 60 0.17 12.55 1.32
N ALA A 61 0.30 13.88 1.35
CA ALA A 61 1.32 14.58 2.12
C ALA A 61 1.24 14.32 3.63
N LYS A 62 0.08 13.91 4.17
CA LYS A 62 -0.06 13.62 5.60
C LYS A 62 0.86 12.50 6.10
N TYR A 63 1.35 11.65 5.21
CA TYR A 63 2.30 10.57 5.57
C TYR A 63 3.77 11.03 5.59
N TYR A 64 4.05 12.26 5.14
CA TYR A 64 5.40 12.80 4.98
C TYR A 64 5.60 14.16 5.66
N ALA A 65 4.50 14.86 5.98
CA ALA A 65 4.53 16.10 6.71
C ALA A 65 5.25 15.92 8.07
N PRO A 66 6.18 16.82 8.43
CA PRO A 66 6.73 16.85 9.78
C PRO A 66 5.61 17.01 10.82
N ALA A 67 5.84 16.49 12.03
CA ALA A 67 4.84 16.49 13.09
C ALA A 67 4.35 17.91 13.40
N GLY A 68 3.03 18.11 13.37
CA GLY A 68 2.40 19.42 13.60
C GLY A 68 2.52 20.42 12.45
N CYS A 69 3.13 20.06 11.33
CA CYS A 69 3.31 20.97 10.19
C CYS A 69 2.24 20.82 9.11
N LEU A 70 1.41 19.76 9.14
CA LEU A 70 0.38 19.57 8.13
C LEU A 70 -0.66 20.71 8.16
N ASP A 71 -1.11 21.06 9.36
CA ASP A 71 -2.06 22.15 9.57
C ASP A 71 -1.38 23.51 9.30
N GLY A 72 -1.92 24.27 8.35
CA GLY A 72 -1.35 25.55 7.91
C GLY A 72 -0.31 25.45 6.80
N SER A 73 0.05 24.24 6.34
CA SER A 73 0.92 24.07 5.17
C SER A 73 0.22 24.46 3.87
N SER A 74 0.98 25.07 2.95
CA SER A 74 0.47 25.38 1.62
C SER A 74 0.44 24.12 0.73
N PRO A 75 -0.38 24.10 -0.33
CA PRO A 75 -0.38 23.00 -1.30
C PRO A 75 1.00 22.73 -1.92
N VAL A 76 1.80 23.79 -2.11
CA VAL A 76 3.17 23.68 -2.63
C VAL A 76 4.06 22.93 -1.63
N GLN A 77 3.95 23.27 -0.34
CA GLN A 77 4.76 22.62 0.69
C GLN A 77 4.38 21.14 0.88
N GLN A 78 3.08 20.82 0.86
CA GLN A 78 2.58 19.45 0.88
C GLN A 78 3.09 18.63 -0.31
N ARG A 79 3.05 19.23 -1.50
CA ARG A 79 3.60 18.61 -2.72
C ARG A 79 5.10 18.33 -2.57
N GLU A 80 5.88 19.26 -2.06
CA GLU A 80 7.33 19.06 -1.85
C GLU A 80 7.63 17.92 -0.87
N TRP A 81 6.87 17.78 0.22
CA TRP A 81 7.04 16.64 1.13
C TRP A 81 6.78 15.30 0.44
N THR A 82 5.69 15.20 -0.32
CA THR A 82 5.39 13.99 -1.10
C THR A 82 6.47 13.72 -2.14
N LEU A 83 6.88 14.71 -2.93
CA LEU A 83 7.91 14.52 -3.97
C LEU A 83 9.25 14.09 -3.36
N ASN A 84 9.65 14.65 -2.22
CA ASN A 84 10.88 14.25 -1.54
C ASN A 84 10.81 12.79 -1.03
N ALA A 85 9.67 12.36 -0.49
CA ALA A 85 9.47 10.97 -0.11
C ALA A 85 9.52 10.02 -1.33
N LEU A 86 8.91 10.41 -2.45
CA LEU A 86 8.97 9.62 -3.68
C LEU A 86 10.39 9.54 -4.24
N ARG A 87 11.17 10.62 -4.19
CA ARG A 87 12.59 10.61 -4.60
C ARG A 87 13.43 9.66 -3.75
N GLN A 88 13.17 9.56 -2.44
CA GLN A 88 13.83 8.58 -1.58
C GLN A 88 13.47 7.14 -1.97
N LEU A 89 12.19 6.88 -2.24
CA LEU A 89 11.76 5.56 -2.73
C LEU A 89 12.40 5.25 -4.10
N HIS A 90 12.48 6.24 -4.98
CA HIS A 90 13.10 6.13 -6.29
C HIS A 90 14.59 5.79 -6.20
N SER A 91 15.34 6.45 -5.29
CA SER A 91 16.76 6.16 -5.10
C SER A 91 17.01 4.75 -4.54
N CYS A 92 16.05 4.20 -3.79
CA CYS A 92 16.02 2.78 -3.40
C CYS A 92 15.59 1.83 -4.52
N ARG A 93 15.38 2.29 -5.75
CA ARG A 93 14.94 1.51 -6.92
C ARG A 93 13.60 0.81 -6.71
N VAL A 94 12.71 1.40 -5.91
CA VAL A 94 11.37 0.85 -5.67
C VAL A 94 10.46 1.07 -6.87
N GLN A 95 9.63 0.07 -7.16
CA GLN A 95 8.51 0.19 -8.08
C GLN A 95 7.19 -0.15 -7.39
N PHE A 96 6.10 0.43 -7.87
CA PHE A 96 4.74 0.14 -7.43
C PHE A 96 3.93 -0.43 -8.58
N VAL A 97 3.28 -1.57 -8.34
CA VAL A 97 2.29 -2.16 -9.23
C VAL A 97 0.92 -1.93 -8.60
N VAL A 98 0.08 -1.12 -9.23
CA VAL A 98 -1.16 -0.60 -8.65
C VAL A 98 -2.36 -1.31 -9.26
N ALA A 99 -3.05 -2.09 -8.42
CA ALA A 99 -4.35 -2.66 -8.73
C ALA A 99 -5.45 -1.60 -8.65
N GLY A 100 -6.28 -1.52 -9.68
CA GLY A 100 -7.44 -0.63 -9.73
C GLY A 100 -8.52 -0.98 -8.70
N ARG A 101 -9.48 -0.07 -8.54
CA ARG A 101 -10.61 -0.25 -7.63
C ARG A 101 -11.92 0.17 -8.30
N MET A 102 -12.95 -0.67 -8.16
CA MET A 102 -14.32 -0.27 -8.44
C MET A 102 -14.85 0.63 -7.32
N ASP A 103 -15.33 1.80 -7.68
CA ASP A 103 -15.92 2.75 -6.74
C ASP A 103 -17.14 3.42 -7.39
N SER A 104 -18.32 3.21 -6.81
CA SER A 104 -19.59 3.79 -7.26
C SER A 104 -19.91 3.55 -8.75
N GLY A 105 -19.50 2.39 -9.30
CA GLY A 105 -19.72 2.02 -10.70
C GLY A 105 -18.62 2.46 -11.66
N ASP A 106 -17.61 3.18 -11.18
CA ASP A 106 -16.45 3.62 -11.97
C ASP A 106 -15.17 2.86 -11.56
N PHE A 107 -14.38 2.45 -12.55
CA PHE A 107 -13.15 1.71 -12.33
C PHE A 107 -11.95 2.65 -12.30
N LYS A 108 -11.44 2.87 -11.09
CA LYS A 108 -10.36 3.81 -10.80
C LYS A 108 -9.00 3.15 -10.91
N THR A 109 -8.15 3.69 -11.77
CA THR A 109 -6.78 3.22 -12.01
C THR A 109 -5.82 4.41 -12.02
N ILE A 110 -4.51 4.15 -12.04
CA ILE A 110 -3.53 5.24 -12.13
C ILE A 110 -3.65 6.02 -13.44
N VAL A 111 -4.22 5.41 -14.49
CA VAL A 111 -4.42 6.01 -15.81
C VAL A 111 -5.71 6.81 -15.84
N THR A 112 -6.82 6.23 -15.37
CA THR A 112 -8.13 6.90 -15.41
C THR A 112 -8.27 7.97 -14.33
N HIS A 113 -7.52 7.84 -13.23
CA HIS A 113 -7.61 8.69 -12.05
C HIS A 113 -6.22 9.06 -11.51
N PRO A 114 -5.42 9.85 -12.25
CA PRO A 114 -4.15 10.34 -11.75
C PRO A 114 -4.39 11.28 -10.55
N ILE A 115 -3.72 11.00 -9.44
CA ILE A 115 -3.93 11.72 -8.17
C ILE A 115 -3.07 12.98 -8.10
N MET A 116 -1.90 12.92 -8.74
CA MET A 116 -0.92 13.99 -8.74
C MET A 116 -0.22 13.97 -10.09
N ASP A 117 0.03 15.16 -10.65
CA ASP A 117 0.96 15.32 -11.77
C ASP A 117 2.38 15.11 -11.25
N LEU A 118 3.04 14.03 -11.69
CA LEU A 118 4.35 13.62 -11.23
C LEU A 118 5.40 13.94 -12.30
N PRO A 119 6.60 14.39 -11.90
CA PRO A 119 7.76 14.38 -12.78
C PRO A 119 7.95 13.01 -13.45
N GLN A 120 8.38 13.00 -14.72
CA GLN A 120 8.40 11.80 -15.56
C GLN A 120 9.20 10.64 -14.94
N ASP A 121 10.33 10.95 -14.29
CA ASP A 121 11.18 9.99 -13.59
C ASP A 121 10.43 9.31 -12.43
N LEU A 122 9.67 10.07 -11.64
CA LEU A 122 8.88 9.54 -10.53
C LEU A 122 7.60 8.84 -11.01
N ALA A 123 6.99 9.31 -12.10
CA ALA A 123 5.82 8.67 -12.69
C ALA A 123 6.15 7.23 -13.13
N GLY A 124 7.36 7.00 -13.68
CA GLY A 124 7.83 5.68 -14.10
C GLY A 124 7.94 4.63 -12.99
N MET A 125 7.87 5.04 -11.72
CA MET A 125 7.79 4.12 -10.58
C MET A 125 6.46 3.39 -10.48
N PHE A 126 5.38 3.95 -11.03
CA PHE A 126 4.03 3.42 -10.90
C PHE A 126 3.60 2.74 -12.20
N ARG A 127 3.21 1.47 -12.09
CA ARG A 127 2.65 0.69 -13.19
C ARG A 127 1.28 0.18 -12.81
N GLU A 128 0.35 0.22 -13.75
CA GLU A 128 -0.96 -0.38 -13.56
C GLU A 128 -0.84 -1.91 -13.56
N LEU A 129 -1.66 -2.57 -12.74
CA LEU A 129 -1.90 -4.00 -12.87
C LEU A 129 -3.14 -4.22 -13.75
N PRO A 130 -2.96 -4.54 -15.05
CA PRO A 130 -4.08 -4.70 -15.97
C PRO A 130 -4.94 -5.91 -15.59
N ASP A 131 -6.22 -5.85 -15.92
CA ASP A 131 -7.21 -6.94 -15.80
C ASP A 131 -7.39 -7.52 -14.38
N PHE A 132 -6.78 -6.91 -13.36
CA PHE A 132 -6.95 -7.32 -11.98
C PHE A 132 -8.20 -6.64 -11.39
N ARG A 133 -9.34 -7.30 -11.57
CA ARG A 133 -10.60 -6.95 -10.93
C ARG A 133 -11.00 -8.05 -9.96
N ASN A 134 -10.91 -7.76 -8.67
CA ASN A 134 -11.40 -8.66 -7.64
C ASN A 134 -12.41 -7.91 -6.77
N ASP A 135 -13.70 -8.06 -7.10
CA ASP A 135 -14.82 -7.37 -6.42
C ASP A 135 -15.09 -7.95 -5.01
N ILE A 136 -14.15 -8.71 -4.45
CA ILE A 136 -14.26 -9.31 -3.12
C ILE A 136 -13.46 -8.46 -2.13
N SER A 137 -14.17 -7.79 -1.22
CA SER A 137 -13.51 -7.04 -0.14
C SER A 137 -12.82 -8.00 0.84
N SER A 138 -11.73 -7.54 1.46
CA SER A 138 -11.08 -8.30 2.54
C SER A 138 -12.05 -8.57 3.70
N THR A 139 -13.09 -7.73 3.89
CA THR A 139 -14.14 -7.93 4.88
C THR A 139 -15.03 -9.12 4.51
N ALA A 140 -15.45 -9.21 3.25
CA ALA A 140 -16.22 -10.34 2.74
C ALA A 140 -15.41 -11.65 2.81
N LEU A 141 -14.11 -11.61 2.52
CA LEU A 141 -13.21 -12.76 2.70
C LEU A 141 -13.09 -13.18 4.17
N ARG A 142 -13.04 -12.22 5.11
CA ARG A 142 -12.98 -12.52 6.55
C ARG A 142 -14.26 -13.20 7.04
N GLN A 143 -15.43 -12.71 6.61
CA GLN A 143 -16.72 -13.33 6.93
C GLN A 143 -16.80 -14.76 6.40
N LYS A 144 -16.46 -14.99 5.13
CA LYS A 144 -16.41 -16.35 4.55
C LYS A 144 -15.41 -17.28 5.25
N SER A 145 -14.32 -16.75 5.81
CA SER A 145 -13.34 -17.57 6.55
C SER A 145 -13.79 -17.92 7.98
N LEU A 146 -14.66 -17.12 8.59
CA LEU A 146 -15.25 -17.39 9.91
C LEU A 146 -16.32 -18.48 9.84
N ASP A 147 -17.06 -18.57 8.74
CA ASP A 147 -18.08 -19.62 8.50
C ASP A 147 -17.49 -21.03 8.27
N THR A 148 -16.16 -21.15 8.17
CA THR A 148 -15.45 -22.43 7.95
C THR A 148 -14.74 -22.97 9.19
N VAL A 149 -14.96 -22.39 10.37
CA VAL A 149 -14.47 -22.99 11.62
C VAL A 149 -15.50 -24.03 12.08
N PRO A 150 -15.19 -25.34 12.10
CA PRO A 150 -16.07 -26.30 12.74
C PRO A 150 -16.12 -25.94 14.22
N VAL A 151 -17.33 -25.74 14.74
CA VAL A 151 -17.56 -25.76 16.18
C VAL A 151 -17.23 -27.18 16.63
N LEU A 152 -16.10 -27.33 17.33
CA LEU A 152 -15.81 -28.54 18.12
C LEU A 152 -16.52 -28.42 19.47
#